data_AF-A0A942G4U5-F1
#
_entry.id   AF-A0A942G4U5-F1
#
_cell.length_a   1.000
_cell.length_b   1.000
_cell.length_c   1.000
_cell.angle_alpha   90.00
_cell.angle_beta   90.00
_cell.angle_gamma   90.00
#
_symmetry.space_group_name_H-M   'P 1'
#
loop_
_entity.id
_entity.type
_entity.pdbx_description
1 polymer ?
#
loop_
_entity_poly.entity_id
_entity_poly.type
_entity_poly.pdbx_seq_one_letter_code
_entity_poly.pdbx_strand_id
1 'polypeptide(L)'
;MIAFALALAACGGGGDEPEADPAAGDQPAGEEPEDEGADEGSGEPVIITIAQGVDTESGDAANLNATPSINIGYAIYDRLLSRDADGVLGPALATEWSQVDDSTWEFKLRDDVLFHDGTPLTADDVVFTFERLLNGEYGATNNITPINAAEKVDDYTVRLTTDGPYAPTPARTMFASIVPKHYVEEVGDEEFNLNPMGSGPFKFVEWERDSRFVVERFDDYWGGPAAADQIVYRPISETSSRIAALRTGEVDIIVNVPPDLVQSIDDDPCCVMKPVPSIRTMFVGMNTNVPPLDNVLVRQALNYAIDKDLLIETVMGGLAYKHDGQSLLFGPQVYGFGAGEPIEDYPYDPDRARELLAEAGYPDGLSVEFEAPRGRYLNDAELSEAIAGMLSEVGVQTNLTISEWGTFWPKTVEGNQQGLWFLGLGNTLNDAEYYYTLYLSSDGRGYYATDHMDERIRQQYAILDEAEREATLHDIHKTFVEEEVPWIFLWDQADLYATGANITGWEPRADERIDIMTVTRSDG
;
A
#
# COMPACT_ATOMS: atom_id res chain seq x y z
N MET A 1 4.90 -48.92 -35.15
CA MET A 1 4.61 -49.00 -36.60
C MET A 1 5.44 -47.94 -37.29
N ILE A 2 6.38 -48.36 -38.16
CA ILE A 2 7.05 -47.60 -39.25
C ILE A 2 7.75 -46.29 -38.80
N ALA A 3 9.06 -46.15 -38.53
CA ALA A 3 10.31 -46.52 -39.22
C ALA A 3 10.46 -45.95 -40.65
N PHE A 4 11.31 -44.91 -40.85
CA PHE A 4 12.20 -44.61 -42.01
C PHE A 4 12.88 -43.24 -41.75
N ALA A 5 14.17 -43.10 -41.38
CA ALA A 5 15.44 -43.32 -42.09
C ALA A 5 15.76 -42.30 -43.21
N LEU A 6 16.75 -41.39 -42.95
CA LEU A 6 18.06 -41.20 -43.64
C LEU A 6 17.98 -40.55 -45.05
N ALA A 7 18.89 -39.69 -45.55
CA ALA A 7 20.35 -39.57 -45.39
C ALA A 7 20.88 -38.20 -45.91
N LEU A 8 22.11 -37.85 -45.50
CA LEU A 8 23.01 -36.81 -46.02
C LEU A 8 23.55 -37.10 -47.43
N ALA A 9 23.91 -36.07 -48.20
CA ALA A 9 25.18 -36.01 -48.97
C ALA A 9 25.47 -34.60 -49.52
N ALA A 10 26.74 -34.21 -49.44
CA ALA A 10 27.36 -32.99 -49.96
C ALA A 10 28.03 -33.20 -51.33
N CYS A 11 28.71 -32.13 -51.81
CA CYS A 11 29.54 -31.92 -53.02
C CYS A 11 28.78 -31.11 -54.10
N GLY A 12 29.30 -30.06 -54.74
CA GLY A 12 30.63 -29.44 -54.78
C GLY A 12 30.85 -28.81 -56.18
N GLY A 13 31.31 -27.55 -56.22
CA GLY A 13 32.20 -26.97 -57.26
C GLY A 13 31.67 -26.56 -58.65
N GLY A 14 31.80 -25.26 -58.97
CA GLY A 14 32.73 -24.80 -60.03
C GLY A 14 32.20 -24.17 -61.34
N GLY A 15 32.62 -22.92 -61.60
CA GLY A 15 32.82 -22.26 -62.92
C GLY A 15 31.60 -21.52 -63.49
N ASP A 16 31.70 -20.38 -64.19
CA ASP A 16 32.80 -19.52 -64.67
C ASP A 16 32.13 -18.21 -65.19
N GLU A 17 32.83 -17.07 -65.20
CA GLU A 17 32.37 -15.77 -65.74
C GLU A 17 32.34 -15.76 -67.30
N PRO A 18 31.85 -14.68 -67.95
CA PRO A 18 32.78 -13.60 -68.33
C PRO A 18 32.24 -12.15 -68.29
N GLU A 19 33.19 -11.22 -68.16
CA GLU A 19 33.10 -9.76 -68.26
C GLU A 19 32.74 -9.21 -69.67
N ALA A 20 32.20 -7.97 -69.71
CA ALA A 20 32.57 -6.94 -70.68
C ALA A 20 32.21 -5.52 -70.16
N ASP A 21 33.16 -4.59 -70.35
CA ASP A 21 33.38 -3.28 -69.71
C ASP A 21 32.96 -2.09 -70.66
N PRO A 22 33.38 -0.81 -70.46
CA PRO A 22 32.74 0.31 -69.75
C PRO A 22 32.31 1.50 -70.66
N ALA A 23 31.67 2.54 -70.09
CA ALA A 23 31.88 3.94 -70.50
C ALA A 23 31.35 4.98 -69.48
N ALA A 24 32.14 6.04 -69.28
CA ALA A 24 31.95 7.16 -68.36
C ALA A 24 31.01 8.27 -68.86
N GLY A 25 30.51 9.12 -67.93
CA GLY A 25 29.82 10.37 -68.26
C GLY A 25 29.35 11.17 -67.03
N ASP A 26 30.05 12.28 -66.79
CA ASP A 26 29.94 13.32 -65.74
C ASP A 26 28.65 14.15 -65.76
N GLN A 27 28.10 14.59 -64.59
CA GLN A 27 27.54 15.93 -64.28
C GLN A 27 26.66 16.00 -62.99
N PRO A 28 26.47 17.19 -62.35
CA PRO A 28 26.63 17.37 -60.91
C PRO A 28 25.34 17.62 -60.09
N ALA A 29 25.59 17.69 -58.77
CA ALA A 29 24.75 18.01 -57.63
C ALA A 29 23.66 19.08 -57.82
N GLY A 30 22.47 18.76 -57.30
CA GLY A 30 21.47 19.73 -56.84
C GLY A 30 21.33 19.61 -55.33
N GLU A 31 21.49 20.75 -54.65
CA GLU A 31 21.22 20.94 -53.22
C GLU A 31 19.70 20.86 -52.98
N GLU A 32 19.27 20.01 -52.05
CA GLU A 32 17.98 20.12 -51.36
C GLU A 32 18.23 20.67 -49.94
N PRO A 33 17.31 21.47 -49.38
CA PRO A 33 17.57 22.21 -48.15
C PRO A 33 17.55 21.28 -46.94
N GLU A 34 18.49 21.53 -46.01
CA GLU A 34 18.53 20.94 -44.68
C GLU A 34 17.23 21.31 -43.93
N ASP A 35 16.40 20.30 -43.68
CA ASP A 35 15.37 20.32 -42.65
C ASP A 35 16.09 20.16 -41.31
N GLU A 36 16.01 21.17 -40.45
CA GLU A 36 16.55 21.14 -39.10
C GLU A 36 15.78 20.08 -38.30
N GLY A 37 16.26 18.83 -38.37
CA GLY A 37 15.82 17.74 -37.53
C GLY A 37 16.02 18.13 -36.07
N ALA A 38 14.89 18.23 -35.35
CA ALA A 38 14.88 18.21 -33.91
C ALA A 38 15.65 16.97 -33.44
N ASP A 39 16.59 17.21 -32.52
CA ASP A 39 17.34 16.20 -31.80
C ASP A 39 16.37 15.39 -30.92
N GLU A 40 15.70 14.40 -31.51
CA GLU A 40 15.03 13.33 -30.77
C GLU A 40 16.13 12.46 -30.15
N GLY A 41 16.35 12.66 -28.84
CA GLY A 41 17.37 11.97 -28.06
C GLY A 41 17.33 10.46 -28.28
N SER A 42 18.41 9.94 -28.87
CA SER A 42 18.62 8.54 -29.21
C SER A 42 19.03 7.68 -28.00
N GLY A 43 18.28 7.77 -26.89
CA GLY A 43 18.42 6.88 -25.74
C GLY A 43 17.58 5.61 -25.88
N GLU A 44 18.06 4.46 -25.41
CA GLU A 44 17.18 3.32 -25.19
C GLU A 44 16.12 3.69 -24.13
N PRO A 45 14.85 3.26 -24.26
CA PRO A 45 13.82 3.57 -23.29
C PRO A 45 14.20 3.12 -21.87
N VAL A 46 14.03 4.01 -20.89
CA VAL A 46 14.24 3.73 -19.47
C VAL A 46 13.03 2.96 -18.94
N ILE A 47 13.19 1.64 -18.82
CA ILE A 47 12.19 0.73 -18.26
C ILE A 47 12.59 0.38 -16.83
N ILE A 48 11.74 0.68 -15.85
CA ILE A 48 11.94 0.31 -14.44
C ILE A 48 10.99 -0.82 -14.05
N THR A 49 11.52 -1.88 -13.49
CA THR A 49 10.77 -3.06 -13.07
C THR A 49 10.72 -3.17 -11.55
N ILE A 50 9.52 -3.15 -10.97
CA ILE A 50 9.29 -3.24 -9.53
C ILE A 50 8.75 -4.63 -9.19
N ALA A 51 9.47 -5.37 -8.34
CA ALA A 51 9.03 -6.68 -7.86
C ALA A 51 8.30 -6.55 -6.52
N GLN A 52 7.06 -7.01 -6.49
CA GLN A 52 6.19 -7.04 -5.31
C GLN A 52 5.71 -8.46 -5.00
N GLY A 53 5.27 -8.72 -3.77
CA GLY A 53 4.92 -10.09 -3.34
C GLY A 53 3.64 -10.67 -3.96
N VAL A 54 2.74 -9.82 -4.45
CA VAL A 54 1.40 -10.20 -4.94
C VAL A 54 1.02 -9.38 -6.17
N ASP A 55 0.16 -9.93 -7.03
CA ASP A 55 -0.45 -9.18 -8.13
C ASP A 55 -1.51 -8.22 -7.60
N THR A 56 -1.91 -7.24 -8.40
CA THR A 56 -3.03 -6.38 -8.04
C THR A 56 -4.36 -7.13 -8.10
N GLU A 57 -5.29 -6.87 -7.18
CA GLU A 57 -6.63 -7.46 -7.27
C GLU A 57 -7.43 -6.92 -8.47
N SER A 58 -7.26 -5.63 -8.78
CA SER A 58 -8.11 -4.86 -9.70
C SER A 58 -7.30 -3.82 -10.47
N GLY A 59 -7.79 -3.43 -11.65
CA GLY A 59 -7.33 -2.23 -12.36
C GLY A 59 -8.16 -1.00 -12.00
N ASP A 60 -9.40 -1.20 -11.55
CA ASP A 60 -10.31 -0.14 -11.13
C ASP A 60 -9.91 0.41 -9.76
N ALA A 61 -9.65 1.71 -9.71
CA ALA A 61 -9.20 2.41 -8.52
C ALA A 61 -10.12 2.22 -7.31
N ALA A 62 -11.42 2.02 -7.53
CA ALA A 62 -12.41 1.83 -6.47
C ALA A 62 -12.21 0.52 -5.68
N ASN A 63 -11.45 -0.45 -6.22
CA ASN A 63 -11.24 -1.76 -5.63
C ASN A 63 -9.79 -2.04 -5.22
N LEU A 64 -8.92 -1.02 -5.21
CA LEU A 64 -7.53 -1.12 -4.74
C LEU A 64 -7.48 -0.97 -3.20
N ASN A 65 -7.26 -2.08 -2.49
CA ASN A 65 -7.33 -2.16 -1.03
C ASN A 65 -6.03 -2.62 -0.38
N ALA A 66 -5.09 -3.15 -1.16
CA ALA A 66 -3.77 -3.54 -0.68
C ALA A 66 -2.69 -2.56 -1.17
N THR A 67 -1.67 -2.28 -0.33
CA THR A 67 -0.55 -1.38 -0.69
C THR A 67 0.06 -1.66 -2.08
N PRO A 68 0.33 -2.92 -2.51
CA PRO A 68 0.85 -3.21 -3.85
C PRO A 68 -0.06 -2.69 -4.98
N SER A 69 -1.37 -2.91 -4.86
CA SER A 69 -2.38 -2.40 -5.79
C SER A 69 -2.51 -0.88 -5.75
N ILE A 70 -2.47 -0.30 -4.56
CA ILE A 70 -2.54 1.15 -4.39
C ILE A 70 -1.32 1.84 -5.05
N ASN A 71 -0.13 1.22 -5.02
CA ASN A 71 1.05 1.73 -5.72
C ASN A 71 0.86 1.76 -7.24
N ILE A 72 0.24 0.74 -7.84
CA ILE A 72 -0.18 0.78 -9.25
C ILE A 72 -1.21 1.88 -9.47
N GLY A 73 -2.16 2.04 -8.54
CA GLY A 73 -3.15 3.11 -8.58
C GLY A 73 -2.53 4.52 -8.61
N TYR A 74 -1.46 4.77 -7.86
CA TYR A 74 -0.72 6.04 -7.88
C TYR A 74 -0.05 6.34 -9.23
N ALA A 75 0.22 5.32 -10.04
CA ALA A 75 0.76 5.51 -11.38
C ALA A 75 -0.32 5.99 -12.36
N ILE A 76 -1.54 5.44 -12.24
CA ILE A 76 -2.62 5.63 -13.22
C ILE A 76 -3.53 6.81 -12.86
N TYR A 77 -3.77 7.05 -11.56
CA TYR A 77 -4.82 7.96 -11.10
C TYR A 77 -4.30 9.07 -10.19
N ASP A 78 -4.89 10.27 -10.30
CA ASP A 78 -4.73 11.31 -9.28
C ASP A 78 -5.93 11.33 -8.31
N ARG A 79 -5.74 12.07 -7.22
CA ARG A 79 -6.71 12.29 -6.14
C ARG A 79 -6.85 13.78 -5.88
N LEU A 80 -7.91 14.19 -5.15
CA LEU A 80 -8.10 15.60 -4.83
C LEU A 80 -6.92 16.19 -4.06
N LEU A 81 -6.44 15.47 -3.04
CA LEU A 81 -5.28 15.84 -2.24
C LEU A 81 -4.26 14.70 -2.22
N SER A 82 -3.04 15.01 -1.79
CA SER A 82 -1.94 14.03 -1.65
C SER A 82 -1.11 14.32 -0.41
N ARG A 83 -0.30 13.35 0.02
CA ARG A 83 0.70 13.54 1.08
C ARG A 83 2.10 13.59 0.51
N ASP A 84 2.91 14.51 1.02
CA ASP A 84 4.35 14.51 0.75
C ASP A 84 5.07 13.40 1.55
N ALA A 85 6.39 13.31 1.42
CA ALA A 85 7.19 12.28 2.08
C ALA A 85 7.26 12.44 3.61
N ASP A 86 6.94 13.62 4.13
CA ASP A 86 6.84 13.91 5.57
C ASP A 86 5.42 13.66 6.11
N GLY A 87 4.54 13.09 5.28
CA GLY A 87 3.17 12.76 5.65
C GLY A 87 2.25 13.97 5.74
N VAL A 88 2.66 15.16 5.27
CA VAL A 88 1.85 16.38 5.32
C VAL A 88 0.84 16.38 4.18
N LEU A 89 -0.44 16.64 4.51
CA LEU A 89 -1.51 16.72 3.51
C LEU A 89 -1.37 18.02 2.71
N GLY A 90 -1.38 17.92 1.38
CA GLY A 90 -1.19 19.04 0.48
C GLY A 90 -2.00 18.93 -0.83
N PRO A 91 -1.91 19.97 -1.67
CA PRO A 91 -2.63 20.03 -2.95
C PRO A 91 -2.27 18.89 -3.90
N ALA A 92 -3.30 18.35 -4.56
CA ALA A 92 -3.19 17.56 -5.79
C ALA A 92 -4.24 18.12 -6.76
N LEU A 93 -5.18 17.34 -7.30
CA LEU A 93 -6.19 17.87 -8.23
C LEU A 93 -6.94 19.10 -7.67
N ALA A 94 -7.11 19.17 -6.35
CA ALA A 94 -7.56 20.37 -5.65
C ALA A 94 -6.35 21.24 -5.22
N THR A 95 -6.37 22.50 -5.63
CA THR A 95 -5.35 23.52 -5.28
C THR A 95 -5.66 24.23 -3.97
N GLU A 96 -6.94 24.31 -3.60
CA GLU A 96 -7.44 24.90 -2.36
C GLU A 96 -8.62 24.08 -1.83
N TRP A 97 -8.79 24.03 -0.51
CA TRP A 97 -9.98 23.48 0.13
C TRP A 97 -10.33 24.26 1.40
N SER A 98 -11.61 24.32 1.73
CA SER A 98 -12.09 24.99 2.94
C SER A 98 -13.42 24.42 3.42
N GLN A 99 -13.61 24.41 4.74
CA GLN A 99 -14.91 24.11 5.33
C GLN A 99 -15.82 25.34 5.21
N VAL A 100 -16.97 25.19 4.56
CA VAL A 100 -17.90 26.30 4.28
C VAL A 100 -19.07 26.35 5.28
N ASP A 101 -19.38 25.21 5.91
CA ASP A 101 -20.27 25.08 7.05
C ASP A 101 -19.90 23.82 7.86
N ASP A 102 -20.69 23.53 8.89
CA ASP A 102 -20.47 22.42 9.81
C ASP A 102 -20.23 21.07 9.10
N SER A 103 -20.85 20.80 7.95
CA SER A 103 -20.81 19.48 7.28
C SER A 103 -20.30 19.52 5.84
N THR A 104 -20.02 20.70 5.27
CA THR A 104 -19.64 20.84 3.86
C THR A 104 -18.23 21.39 3.69
N TRP A 105 -17.46 20.69 2.86
CA TRP A 105 -16.13 21.11 2.41
C TRP A 105 -16.15 21.43 0.93
N GLU A 106 -15.58 22.58 0.56
CA GLU A 106 -15.43 23.03 -0.82
C GLU A 106 -13.98 22.84 -1.28
N PHE A 107 -13.79 22.30 -2.48
CA PHE A 107 -12.51 22.04 -3.12
C PHE A 107 -12.45 22.74 -4.47
N LYS A 108 -11.38 23.51 -4.71
CA LYS A 108 -11.11 24.14 -6.00
C LYS A 108 -10.12 23.33 -6.80
N LEU A 109 -10.54 22.90 -7.98
CA LEU A 109 -9.75 22.08 -8.89
C LEU A 109 -8.82 22.95 -9.73
N ARG A 110 -7.70 22.37 -10.15
CA ARG A 110 -6.89 22.93 -11.25
C ARG A 110 -7.59 22.73 -12.60
N ASP A 111 -7.27 23.57 -13.56
CA ASP A 111 -7.90 23.62 -14.89
C ASP A 111 -7.01 23.11 -16.04
N ASP A 112 -5.84 22.57 -15.72
CA ASP A 112 -4.80 22.11 -16.64
C ASP A 112 -4.62 20.58 -16.67
N VAL A 113 -5.54 19.81 -16.05
CA VAL A 113 -5.44 18.35 -15.98
C VAL A 113 -6.13 17.69 -17.15
N LEU A 114 -5.42 16.76 -17.77
CA LEU A 114 -5.94 15.86 -18.80
C LEU A 114 -5.99 14.42 -18.25
N PHE A 115 -7.03 13.70 -18.63
CA PHE A 115 -6.99 12.24 -18.64
C PHE A 115 -6.05 11.73 -19.73
N HIS A 116 -5.66 10.46 -19.66
CA HIS A 116 -4.72 9.83 -20.58
C HIS A 116 -5.12 9.86 -22.06
N ASP A 117 -6.40 10.10 -22.36
CA ASP A 117 -6.94 10.27 -23.72
C ASP A 117 -6.94 11.74 -24.21
N GLY A 118 -6.47 12.67 -23.39
CA GLY A 118 -6.44 14.11 -23.65
C GLY A 118 -7.73 14.84 -23.27
N THR A 119 -8.73 14.18 -22.69
CA THR A 119 -9.96 14.84 -22.23
C THR A 119 -9.69 15.61 -20.93
N PRO A 120 -10.12 16.88 -20.78
CA PRO A 120 -9.94 17.63 -19.53
C PRO A 120 -10.70 17.01 -18.35
N LEU A 121 -10.06 16.99 -17.18
CA LEU A 121 -10.71 16.62 -15.92
C LEU A 121 -11.50 17.81 -15.36
N THR A 122 -12.74 17.56 -14.95
CA THR A 122 -13.64 18.59 -14.39
C THR A 122 -14.33 18.14 -13.10
N ALA A 123 -15.09 19.03 -12.49
CA ALA A 123 -15.95 18.73 -11.35
C ALA A 123 -16.96 17.60 -11.62
N ASP A 124 -17.37 17.37 -12.87
CA ASP A 124 -18.29 16.27 -13.21
C ASP A 124 -17.65 14.89 -12.97
N ASP A 125 -16.34 14.75 -13.18
CA ASP A 125 -15.60 13.50 -12.94
C ASP A 125 -15.42 13.23 -11.45
N VAL A 126 -15.18 14.29 -10.67
CA VAL A 126 -15.10 14.19 -9.21
C VAL A 126 -16.45 13.78 -8.63
N VAL A 127 -17.54 14.46 -9.01
CA VAL A 127 -18.89 14.10 -8.56
C VAL A 127 -19.23 12.67 -8.96
N PHE A 128 -18.98 12.28 -10.21
CA PHE A 128 -19.17 10.91 -10.67
C PHE A 128 -18.40 9.89 -9.84
N THR A 129 -17.13 10.14 -9.54
CA THR A 129 -16.28 9.24 -8.75
C THR A 129 -16.87 9.02 -7.35
N PHE A 130 -17.22 10.10 -6.65
CA PHE A 130 -17.80 9.99 -5.31
C PHE A 130 -19.19 9.35 -5.33
N GLU A 131 -20.08 9.72 -6.27
CA GLU A 131 -21.39 9.09 -6.43
C GLU A 131 -21.26 7.59 -6.73
N ARG A 132 -20.31 7.20 -7.58
CA ARG A 132 -20.01 5.80 -7.89
C ARG A 132 -19.61 5.04 -6.62
N LEU A 133 -18.67 5.57 -5.85
CA LEU A 133 -18.22 4.94 -4.59
C LEU A 133 -19.35 4.83 -3.55
N LEU A 134 -20.22 5.84 -3.45
CA LEU A 134 -21.31 5.87 -2.47
C LEU A 134 -22.49 4.97 -2.82
N ASN A 135 -22.74 4.74 -4.12
CA ASN A 135 -23.88 3.95 -4.59
C ASN A 135 -23.52 2.50 -4.98
N GLY A 136 -22.23 2.17 -5.05
CA GLY A 136 -21.75 0.83 -5.39
C GLY A 136 -21.20 0.04 -4.21
N GLU A 137 -20.87 -1.22 -4.46
CA GLU A 137 -20.17 -2.10 -3.51
C GLU A 137 -18.69 -2.16 -3.89
N TYR A 138 -17.94 -1.11 -3.53
CA TYR A 138 -16.51 -1.00 -3.84
C TYR A 138 -15.66 -1.11 -2.58
N GLY A 139 -14.43 -1.59 -2.73
CA GLY A 139 -13.51 -1.73 -1.59
C GLY A 139 -13.16 -0.41 -0.90
N ALA A 140 -13.05 0.68 -1.68
CA ALA A 140 -12.75 2.01 -1.18
C ALA A 140 -13.92 2.70 -0.47
N THR A 141 -15.17 2.24 -0.63
CA THR A 141 -16.38 2.88 -0.09
C THR A 141 -16.26 3.17 1.40
N ASN A 142 -15.85 2.18 2.21
CA ASN A 142 -15.73 2.35 3.66
C ASN A 142 -14.63 3.35 4.08
N ASN A 143 -13.65 3.61 3.21
CA ASN A 143 -12.58 4.55 3.51
C ASN A 143 -12.99 6.00 3.26
N ILE A 144 -14.02 6.24 2.44
CA ILE A 144 -14.56 7.59 2.19
C ILE A 144 -15.78 7.92 3.05
N THR A 145 -16.43 6.92 3.67
CA THR A 145 -17.43 7.10 4.74
C THR A 145 -16.76 7.89 5.85
N PRO A 146 -17.13 9.17 6.09
CA PRO A 146 -18.50 9.67 6.27
C PRO A 146 -18.99 10.68 5.22
N ILE A 147 -18.28 10.84 4.10
CA ILE A 147 -18.77 11.63 2.96
C ILE A 147 -20.01 10.93 2.41
N ASN A 148 -21.10 11.66 2.20
CA ASN A 148 -22.38 11.10 1.75
C ASN A 148 -22.96 11.78 0.50
N ALA A 149 -22.38 12.90 0.07
CA ALA A 149 -22.76 13.57 -1.17
C ALA A 149 -21.58 14.35 -1.76
N ALA A 150 -21.57 14.45 -3.08
CA ALA A 150 -20.68 15.30 -3.85
C ALA A 150 -21.54 16.16 -4.80
N GLU A 151 -21.28 17.46 -4.85
CA GLU A 151 -22.04 18.41 -5.65
C GLU A 151 -21.11 19.30 -6.48
N LYS A 152 -21.44 19.46 -7.76
CA LYS A 152 -20.79 20.41 -8.65
C LYS A 152 -21.30 21.83 -8.36
N VAL A 153 -20.39 22.74 -8.01
CA VAL A 153 -20.69 24.19 -7.91
C VAL A 153 -20.49 24.87 -9.27
N ASP A 154 -19.36 24.58 -9.90
CA ASP A 154 -19.00 24.96 -11.28
C ASP A 154 -18.00 23.94 -11.85
N ASP A 155 -17.45 24.18 -13.04
CA ASP A 155 -16.57 23.22 -13.74
C ASP A 155 -15.29 22.86 -12.97
N TYR A 156 -14.85 23.70 -12.03
CA TYR A 156 -13.63 23.50 -11.26
C TYR A 156 -13.84 23.69 -9.75
N THR A 157 -15.07 23.57 -9.28
CA THR A 157 -15.41 23.68 -7.86
C THR A 157 -16.39 22.59 -7.46
N VAL A 158 -16.02 21.78 -6.47
CA VAL A 158 -16.83 20.68 -5.94
C VAL A 158 -17.05 20.86 -4.45
N ARG A 159 -18.23 20.50 -3.97
CA ARG A 159 -18.53 20.38 -2.54
C ARG A 159 -18.74 18.94 -2.16
N LEU A 160 -18.12 18.53 -1.07
CA LEU A 160 -18.35 17.24 -0.42
C LEU A 160 -19.08 17.49 0.90
N THR A 161 -20.12 16.71 1.15
CA THR A 161 -20.95 16.83 2.37
C THR A 161 -20.86 15.55 3.19
N THR A 162 -20.81 15.70 4.52
CA THR A 162 -20.81 14.61 5.50
C THR A 162 -22.10 14.58 6.32
N ASP A 163 -22.39 13.45 6.98
CA ASP A 163 -23.52 13.35 7.93
C ASP A 163 -23.16 13.98 9.29
N GLY A 164 -23.15 15.32 9.31
CA GLY A 164 -22.70 16.11 10.46
C GLY A 164 -21.22 16.51 10.36
N PRO A 165 -20.70 17.25 11.35
CA PRO A 165 -19.32 17.71 11.36
C PRO A 165 -18.32 16.56 11.32
N TYR A 166 -17.37 16.65 10.38
CA TYR A 166 -16.27 15.70 10.25
C TYR A 166 -15.00 16.40 9.78
N ALA A 167 -14.14 16.76 10.75
CA ALA A 167 -12.88 17.46 10.50
C ALA A 167 -11.93 16.73 9.52
N PRO A 168 -11.79 15.38 9.55
CA PRO A 168 -10.86 14.67 8.65
C PRO A 168 -11.30 14.56 7.18
N THR A 169 -12.39 15.22 6.76
CA THR A 169 -12.93 15.13 5.37
C THR A 169 -11.86 15.35 4.29
N PRO A 170 -10.97 16.37 4.37
CA PRO A 170 -9.93 16.55 3.35
C PRO A 170 -9.02 15.33 3.21
N ALA A 171 -8.57 14.74 4.32
CA ALA A 171 -7.70 13.57 4.30
C ALA A 171 -8.42 12.32 3.73
N ARG A 172 -9.74 12.19 3.94
CA ARG A 172 -10.55 11.10 3.38
C ARG A 172 -10.61 11.13 1.85
N THR A 173 -10.46 12.29 1.22
CA THR A 173 -10.44 12.40 -0.25
C THR A 173 -9.28 11.65 -0.90
N MET A 174 -8.21 11.36 -0.14
CA MET A 174 -7.09 10.54 -0.62
C MET A 174 -7.43 9.05 -0.77
N PHE A 175 -8.61 8.60 -0.37
CA PHE A 175 -9.08 7.25 -0.68
C PHE A 175 -9.91 7.19 -1.96
N ALA A 176 -10.19 8.33 -2.60
CA ALA A 176 -10.92 8.43 -3.85
C ALA A 176 -9.98 8.89 -4.98
N SER A 177 -9.54 7.93 -5.80
CA SER A 177 -8.91 8.20 -7.08
C SER A 177 -9.96 8.63 -8.10
N ILE A 178 -9.74 9.78 -8.73
CA ILE A 178 -10.71 10.36 -9.67
C ILE A 178 -10.64 9.61 -11.00
N VAL A 179 -11.81 9.16 -11.47
CA VAL A 179 -11.93 8.37 -12.71
C VAL A 179 -12.69 9.16 -13.78
N PRO A 180 -12.35 8.97 -15.08
CA PRO A 180 -12.99 9.65 -16.20
C PRO A 180 -14.44 9.21 -16.37
N LYS A 181 -15.39 10.11 -16.11
CA LYS A 181 -16.83 9.78 -16.21
C LYS A 181 -17.18 9.26 -17.60
N HIS A 182 -16.72 9.96 -18.65
CA HIS A 182 -17.05 9.64 -20.04
C HIS A 182 -16.63 8.23 -20.44
N TYR A 183 -15.44 7.80 -19.99
CA TYR A 183 -14.89 6.50 -20.33
C TYR A 183 -15.57 5.38 -19.54
N VAL A 184 -15.74 5.55 -18.22
CA VAL A 184 -16.41 4.53 -17.39
C VAL A 184 -17.85 4.31 -17.86
N GLU A 185 -18.58 5.37 -18.22
CA GLU A 185 -19.93 5.25 -18.80
C GLU A 185 -19.94 4.57 -20.18
N GLU A 186 -18.89 4.74 -20.99
CA GLU A 186 -18.79 4.14 -22.32
C GLU A 186 -18.49 2.63 -22.26
N VAL A 187 -17.50 2.23 -21.45
CA VAL A 187 -16.99 0.85 -21.44
C VAL A 187 -17.62 -0.02 -20.35
N GLY A 188 -18.11 0.58 -19.27
CA GLY A 188 -18.65 -0.10 -18.10
C GLY A 188 -17.57 -0.64 -17.14
N ASP A 189 -17.98 -0.96 -15.91
CA ASP A 189 -17.07 -1.32 -14.82
C ASP A 189 -16.17 -2.54 -15.11
N GLU A 190 -16.70 -3.57 -15.79
CA GLU A 190 -15.93 -4.80 -16.08
C GLU A 190 -14.76 -4.51 -17.03
N GLU A 191 -15.01 -3.73 -18.09
CA GLU A 191 -13.98 -3.37 -19.05
C GLU A 191 -13.02 -2.33 -18.48
N PHE A 192 -13.51 -1.35 -17.70
CA PHE A 192 -12.68 -0.37 -17.00
C PHE A 192 -11.70 -1.04 -16.02
N ASN A 193 -12.12 -2.10 -15.33
CA ASN A 193 -11.26 -2.88 -14.44
C ASN A 193 -10.13 -3.61 -15.19
N LEU A 194 -10.34 -3.99 -16.45
CA LEU A 194 -9.33 -4.66 -17.28
C LEU A 194 -8.44 -3.67 -18.05
N ASN A 195 -8.99 -2.49 -18.39
CA ASN A 195 -8.33 -1.45 -19.14
C ASN A 195 -8.49 -0.10 -18.42
N PRO A 196 -7.81 0.11 -17.29
CA PRO A 196 -7.96 1.32 -16.50
C PRO A 196 -7.42 2.55 -17.22
N MET A 197 -8.11 3.69 -17.04
CA MET A 197 -7.68 5.00 -17.52
C MET A 197 -7.84 6.04 -16.42
N GLY A 198 -6.85 6.91 -16.25
CA GLY A 198 -6.87 7.97 -15.26
C GLY A 198 -6.19 9.24 -15.76
N SER A 199 -5.75 10.08 -14.82
CA SER A 199 -5.04 11.34 -15.08
C SER A 199 -3.60 11.31 -14.58
N GLY A 200 -3.16 10.20 -13.99
CA GLY A 200 -1.87 10.05 -13.33
C GLY A 200 -0.68 10.05 -14.30
N PRO A 201 0.55 9.98 -13.78
CA PRO A 201 1.76 10.14 -14.57
C PRO A 201 2.06 9.03 -15.58
N PHE A 202 1.38 7.88 -15.48
CA PHE A 202 1.55 6.76 -16.41
C PHE A 202 0.20 6.22 -16.89
N LYS A 203 0.14 5.85 -18.16
CA LYS A 203 -1.01 5.25 -18.84
C LYS A 203 -0.91 3.73 -18.81
N PHE A 204 -2.05 3.06 -18.69
CA PHE A 204 -2.12 1.60 -18.79
C PHE A 204 -1.68 1.09 -20.17
N VAL A 205 -0.93 -0.02 -20.20
CA VAL A 205 -0.50 -0.71 -21.44
C VAL A 205 -1.02 -2.13 -21.50
N GLU A 206 -0.72 -2.96 -20.48
CA GLU A 206 -1.07 -4.37 -20.47
C GLU A 206 -1.15 -4.89 -19.04
N TRP A 207 -2.04 -5.85 -18.82
CA TRP A 207 -2.05 -6.67 -17.62
C TRP A 207 -2.12 -8.17 -17.96
N GLU A 208 -1.06 -8.88 -17.64
CA GLU A 208 -1.01 -10.34 -17.63
C GLU A 208 -1.06 -10.82 -16.18
N ARG A 209 -2.21 -11.39 -15.77
CA ARG A 209 -2.47 -11.83 -14.39
C ARG A 209 -1.37 -12.75 -13.87
N ASP A 210 -0.94 -12.51 -12.63
CA ASP A 210 0.14 -13.23 -11.93
C ASP A 210 1.52 -13.17 -12.64
N SER A 211 1.67 -12.30 -13.65
CA SER A 211 2.90 -12.19 -14.47
C SER A 211 3.45 -10.76 -14.48
N ARG A 212 2.67 -9.79 -14.97
CA ARG A 212 3.08 -8.38 -15.04
C ARG A 212 1.91 -7.41 -15.22
N PHE A 213 2.08 -6.20 -14.70
CA PHE A 213 1.24 -5.04 -14.99
C PHE A 213 2.13 -3.92 -15.53
N VAL A 214 1.83 -3.43 -16.73
CA VAL A 214 2.71 -2.51 -17.48
C VAL A 214 2.02 -1.16 -17.67
N VAL A 215 2.74 -0.08 -17.36
CA VAL A 215 2.30 1.30 -17.58
C VAL A 215 3.40 2.11 -18.27
N GLU A 216 3.03 2.98 -19.20
CA GLU A 216 3.96 3.86 -19.96
C GLU A 216 3.77 5.32 -19.56
N ARG A 217 4.81 6.14 -19.68
CA ARG A 217 4.75 7.55 -19.29
C ARG A 217 3.65 8.31 -20.02
N PHE A 218 2.98 9.20 -19.30
CA PHE A 218 2.09 10.22 -19.85
C PHE A 218 2.85 11.55 -19.95
N ASP A 219 3.29 11.92 -21.16
CA ASP A 219 4.12 13.11 -21.36
C ASP A 219 3.39 14.43 -21.03
N ASP A 220 2.06 14.45 -21.17
CA ASP A 220 1.21 15.62 -20.89
C ASP A 220 0.71 15.67 -19.42
N TYR A 221 1.33 14.89 -18.52
CA TYR A 221 0.98 14.93 -17.09
C TYR A 221 1.18 16.33 -16.51
N TRP A 222 0.17 16.85 -15.79
CA TRP A 222 0.16 18.20 -15.21
C TRP A 222 1.33 18.44 -14.23
N GLY A 223 1.84 17.39 -13.59
CA GLY A 223 3.01 17.44 -12.70
C GLY A 223 4.36 17.42 -13.42
N GLY A 224 4.36 17.38 -14.76
CA GLY A 224 5.53 17.17 -15.62
C GLY A 224 5.80 15.69 -15.90
N PRO A 225 6.46 15.35 -17.02
CA PRO A 225 6.71 13.96 -17.39
C PRO A 225 7.62 13.26 -16.37
N ALA A 226 7.31 11.99 -16.07
CA ALA A 226 8.16 11.14 -15.24
C ALA A 226 9.51 10.84 -15.91
N ALA A 227 10.52 10.52 -15.11
CA ALA A 227 11.87 10.24 -15.62
C ALA A 227 11.96 8.90 -16.38
N ALA A 228 11.23 7.87 -15.96
CA ALA A 228 11.15 6.59 -16.65
C ALA A 228 10.14 6.64 -17.80
N ASP A 229 10.42 5.93 -18.90
CA ASP A 229 9.50 5.80 -20.03
C ASP A 229 8.42 4.74 -19.77
N GLN A 230 8.74 3.72 -18.97
CA GLN A 230 7.83 2.62 -18.64
C GLN A 230 8.12 2.05 -17.24
N ILE A 231 7.05 1.69 -16.53
CA ILE A 231 7.12 0.91 -15.29
C ILE A 231 6.49 -0.47 -15.50
N VAL A 232 7.16 -1.52 -15.02
CA VAL A 232 6.66 -2.89 -15.03
C VAL A 232 6.55 -3.38 -13.59
N TYR A 233 5.32 -3.62 -13.11
CA TYR A 233 5.09 -4.27 -11.82
C TYR A 233 5.07 -5.78 -12.00
N ARG A 234 5.88 -6.52 -11.24
CA ARG A 234 5.98 -7.98 -11.31
C ARG A 234 5.63 -8.62 -9.97
N PRO A 235 4.57 -9.43 -9.90
CA PRO A 235 4.26 -10.22 -8.72
C PRO A 235 5.20 -11.44 -8.64
N ILE A 236 6.09 -11.44 -7.67
CA ILE A 236 7.00 -12.55 -7.37
C ILE A 236 6.84 -12.86 -5.90
N SER A 237 6.05 -13.89 -5.57
CA SER A 237 5.70 -14.21 -4.17
C SER A 237 6.90 -14.67 -3.36
N GLU A 238 7.78 -15.49 -3.95
CA GLU A 238 8.96 -15.95 -3.21
C GLU A 238 10.03 -14.85 -3.13
N THR A 239 10.40 -14.52 -1.91
CA THR A 239 11.37 -13.50 -1.57
C THR A 239 12.78 -13.84 -2.06
N SER A 240 13.22 -15.12 -1.98
CA SER A 240 14.52 -15.50 -2.53
C SER A 240 14.59 -15.31 -4.06
N SER A 241 13.46 -15.52 -4.76
CA SER A 241 13.34 -15.26 -6.19
C SER A 241 13.40 -13.77 -6.52
N ARG A 242 12.77 -12.90 -5.72
CA ARG A 242 12.89 -11.43 -5.88
C ARG A 242 14.34 -10.96 -5.77
N ILE A 243 15.06 -11.44 -4.76
CA ILE A 243 16.47 -11.07 -4.54
C ILE A 243 17.37 -11.60 -5.66
N ALA A 244 17.13 -12.83 -6.12
CA ALA A 244 17.86 -13.38 -7.26
C ALA A 244 17.64 -12.55 -8.53
N ALA A 245 16.39 -12.15 -8.80
CA ALA A 245 16.04 -11.29 -9.92
C ALA A 245 16.69 -9.89 -9.83
N LEU A 246 16.81 -9.34 -8.62
CA LEU A 246 17.51 -8.07 -8.41
C LEU A 246 19.00 -8.20 -8.75
N ARG A 247 19.65 -9.25 -8.24
CA ARG A 247 21.09 -9.52 -8.48
C ARG A 247 21.42 -9.76 -9.95
N THR A 248 20.49 -10.30 -10.73
CA THR A 248 20.67 -10.49 -12.18
C THR A 248 20.31 -9.26 -13.01
N GLY A 249 19.75 -8.20 -12.39
CA GLY A 249 19.22 -7.02 -13.07
C GLY A 249 17.91 -7.29 -13.83
N GLU A 250 17.21 -8.39 -13.53
CA GLU A 250 15.90 -8.70 -14.11
C GLU A 250 14.78 -7.82 -13.50
N VAL A 251 14.99 -7.32 -12.28
CA VAL A 251 14.15 -6.32 -11.62
C VAL A 251 15.03 -5.21 -11.02
N ASP A 252 14.48 -4.02 -10.87
CA ASP A 252 15.20 -2.82 -10.47
C ASP A 252 14.96 -2.44 -9.01
N ILE A 253 13.74 -2.66 -8.52
CA ILE A 253 13.33 -2.37 -7.15
C ILE A 253 12.62 -3.60 -6.61
N ILE A 254 12.97 -4.02 -5.41
CA ILE A 254 12.26 -5.08 -4.68
C ILE A 254 11.79 -4.57 -3.33
N VAL A 255 10.66 -5.11 -2.89
CA VAL A 255 10.07 -4.85 -1.56
C VAL A 255 10.17 -6.08 -0.67
N ASN A 256 9.96 -5.87 0.64
CA ASN A 256 9.91 -6.93 1.66
C ASN A 256 11.19 -7.79 1.67
N VAL A 257 12.36 -7.16 1.72
CA VAL A 257 13.64 -7.86 1.91
C VAL A 257 13.69 -8.46 3.33
N PRO A 258 13.97 -9.76 3.51
CA PRO A 258 14.03 -10.38 4.82
C PRO A 258 15.21 -9.82 5.63
N PRO A 259 15.01 -9.53 6.93
CA PRO A 259 16.06 -9.02 7.82
C PRO A 259 17.39 -9.78 7.78
N ASP A 260 17.36 -11.11 7.71
CA ASP A 260 18.55 -11.97 7.68
C ASP A 260 19.37 -11.83 6.38
N LEU A 261 18.75 -11.36 5.30
CA LEU A 261 19.39 -11.14 4.01
C LEU A 261 19.88 -9.71 3.79
N VAL A 262 19.54 -8.77 4.68
CA VAL A 262 19.93 -7.35 4.57
C VAL A 262 21.44 -7.20 4.42
N GLN A 263 22.23 -7.79 5.31
CA GLN A 263 23.69 -7.70 5.23
C GLN A 263 24.23 -8.33 3.95
N SER A 264 23.63 -9.45 3.49
CA SER A 264 24.06 -10.11 2.26
C SER A 264 23.78 -9.29 1.01
N ILE A 265 22.78 -8.40 1.02
CA ILE A 265 22.49 -7.49 -0.10
C ILE A 265 23.36 -6.24 0.03
N ASP A 266 23.57 -5.72 1.24
CA ASP A 266 24.43 -4.56 1.49
C ASP A 266 25.91 -4.83 1.11
N ASP A 267 26.36 -6.07 1.29
CA ASP A 267 27.69 -6.53 0.86
C ASP A 267 27.79 -6.77 -0.68
N ASP A 268 26.66 -6.80 -1.40
CA ASP A 268 26.61 -7.11 -2.83
C ASP A 268 26.68 -5.82 -3.68
N PRO A 269 27.77 -5.59 -4.45
CA PRO A 269 27.95 -4.33 -5.18
C PRO A 269 26.92 -4.09 -6.30
N CYS A 270 26.11 -5.10 -6.66
CA CYS A 270 25.01 -4.91 -7.62
C CYS A 270 23.86 -4.08 -7.07
N CYS A 271 23.78 -3.94 -5.75
CA CYS A 271 22.53 -3.75 -5.06
C CYS A 271 22.70 -2.74 -3.93
N VAL A 272 21.64 -2.01 -3.62
CA VAL A 272 21.64 -0.98 -2.57
C VAL A 272 20.46 -1.22 -1.66
N MET A 273 20.74 -1.46 -0.38
CA MET A 273 19.71 -1.55 0.65
C MET A 273 19.14 -0.15 0.95
N LYS A 274 17.82 -0.08 1.04
CA LYS A 274 17.04 1.14 1.27
C LYS A 274 16.02 0.92 2.40
N PRO A 275 16.46 0.73 3.66
CA PRO A 275 15.55 0.60 4.80
C PRO A 275 14.91 1.94 5.15
N VAL A 276 13.63 1.92 5.54
CA VAL A 276 12.92 3.10 6.07
C VAL A 276 12.05 2.69 7.26
N PRO A 277 11.93 3.50 8.32
CA PRO A 277 10.91 3.30 9.33
C PRO A 277 9.51 3.34 8.70
N SER A 278 8.68 2.34 8.96
CA SER A 278 7.31 2.28 8.42
C SER A 278 6.33 2.95 9.36
N ILE A 279 5.26 3.53 8.81
CA ILE A 279 4.03 3.86 9.58
C ILE A 279 3.15 2.63 9.82
N ARG A 280 3.66 1.44 9.45
CA ARG A 280 2.98 0.16 9.62
C ARG A 280 3.21 -0.40 11.01
N THR A 281 2.10 -0.44 11.71
CA THR A 281 1.86 -1.09 12.98
C THR A 281 1.64 -2.59 12.80
N MET A 282 2.38 -3.42 13.53
CA MET A 282 2.14 -4.87 13.61
C MET A 282 1.36 -5.22 14.88
N PHE A 283 0.41 -6.14 14.77
CA PHE A 283 -0.39 -6.60 15.90
C PHE A 283 -0.94 -8.02 15.69
N VAL A 284 -1.35 -8.67 16.78
CA VAL A 284 -2.26 -9.82 16.71
C VAL A 284 -3.63 -9.38 17.20
N GLY A 285 -4.60 -9.34 16.29
CA GLY A 285 -5.97 -8.99 16.64
C GLY A 285 -6.67 -10.15 17.36
N MET A 286 -7.60 -9.82 18.26
CA MET A 286 -8.40 -10.81 18.99
C MET A 286 -9.88 -10.65 18.69
N ASN A 287 -10.55 -11.77 18.45
CA ASN A 287 -12.01 -11.76 18.32
C ASN A 287 -12.61 -11.69 19.72
N THR A 288 -12.93 -10.47 20.19
CA THR A 288 -13.43 -10.27 21.55
C THR A 288 -14.87 -10.73 21.75
N ASN A 289 -15.53 -11.25 20.71
CA ASN A 289 -16.88 -11.81 20.80
C ASN A 289 -16.90 -13.33 21.08
N VAL A 290 -15.73 -14.00 21.11
CA VAL A 290 -15.64 -15.44 21.32
C VAL A 290 -14.88 -15.79 22.61
N PRO A 291 -15.41 -16.68 23.46
CA PRO A 291 -14.65 -17.21 24.58
C PRO A 291 -13.40 -17.97 24.11
N PRO A 292 -12.25 -17.83 24.81
CA PRO A 292 -12.03 -17.09 26.05
C PRO A 292 -11.58 -15.63 25.85
N LEU A 293 -11.54 -15.13 24.61
CA LEU A 293 -11.04 -13.80 24.25
C LEU A 293 -12.03 -12.68 24.60
N ASP A 294 -13.27 -13.01 24.96
CA ASP A 294 -14.26 -12.10 25.55
C ASP A 294 -13.87 -11.59 26.94
N ASN A 295 -12.99 -12.31 27.65
CA ASN A 295 -12.47 -11.90 28.96
C ASN A 295 -11.22 -11.03 28.86
N VAL A 296 -11.30 -9.78 29.35
CA VAL A 296 -10.17 -8.82 29.35
C VAL A 296 -8.93 -9.33 30.09
N LEU A 297 -9.09 -10.12 31.15
CA LEU A 297 -7.94 -10.67 31.89
C LEU A 297 -7.15 -11.67 31.03
N VAL A 298 -7.83 -12.43 30.17
CA VAL A 298 -7.16 -13.30 29.19
C VAL A 298 -6.38 -12.45 28.20
N ARG A 299 -7.01 -11.39 27.65
CA ARG A 299 -6.36 -10.49 26.67
C ARG A 299 -5.13 -9.78 27.24
N GLN A 300 -5.20 -9.32 28.49
CA GLN A 300 -4.06 -8.77 29.21
C GLN A 300 -2.97 -9.82 29.41
N ALA A 301 -3.33 -11.04 29.81
CA ALA A 301 -2.36 -12.13 29.96
C ALA A 301 -1.60 -12.44 28.67
N LEU A 302 -2.27 -12.41 27.52
CA LEU A 302 -1.62 -12.64 26.23
C LEU A 302 -0.58 -11.57 25.91
N ASN A 303 -0.81 -10.30 26.29
CA ASN A 303 0.17 -9.23 26.10
C ASN A 303 1.41 -9.44 27.00
N TYR A 304 1.23 -9.78 28.28
CA TYR A 304 2.33 -10.08 29.20
C TYR A 304 3.16 -11.32 28.80
N ALA A 305 2.61 -12.20 27.96
CA ALA A 305 3.27 -13.41 27.51
C ALA A 305 4.28 -13.20 26.36
N ILE A 306 4.28 -12.04 25.70
CA ILE A 306 5.09 -11.81 24.49
C ILE A 306 6.36 -11.03 24.83
N ASP A 307 7.52 -11.63 24.57
CA ASP A 307 8.81 -10.96 24.63
C ASP A 307 9.08 -10.22 23.31
N LYS A 308 8.62 -8.96 23.25
CA LYS A 308 8.79 -8.11 22.08
C LYS A 308 10.26 -7.89 21.73
N ASP A 309 11.13 -7.72 22.74
CA ASP A 309 12.55 -7.44 22.53
C ASP A 309 13.25 -8.67 21.93
N LEU A 310 12.95 -9.86 22.43
CA LEU A 310 13.48 -11.11 21.87
C LEU A 310 13.02 -11.35 20.42
N LEU A 311 11.74 -11.11 20.10
CA LEU A 311 11.25 -11.25 18.73
C LEU A 311 11.91 -10.25 17.77
N ILE A 312 12.08 -9.00 18.21
CA ILE A 312 12.76 -7.97 17.42
C ILE A 312 14.22 -8.38 17.16
N GLU A 313 14.94 -8.85 18.17
CA GLU A 313 16.32 -9.29 18.02
C GLU A 313 16.45 -10.52 17.11
N THR A 314 15.65 -11.56 17.35
CA THR A 314 15.87 -12.90 16.77
C THR A 314 15.15 -13.14 15.46
N VAL A 315 13.95 -12.58 15.29
CA VAL A 315 13.13 -12.79 14.08
C VAL A 315 13.22 -11.58 13.15
N MET A 316 13.27 -10.36 13.71
CA MET A 316 13.35 -9.12 12.91
C MET A 316 14.78 -8.61 12.72
N GLY A 317 15.80 -9.25 13.30
CA GLY A 317 17.20 -8.84 13.16
C GLY A 317 17.49 -7.41 13.64
N GLY A 318 16.68 -6.88 14.57
CA GLY A 318 16.74 -5.51 15.05
C GLY A 318 16.06 -4.46 14.16
N LEU A 319 15.38 -4.87 13.07
CA LEU A 319 14.73 -3.98 12.08
C LEU A 319 13.24 -3.76 12.37
N ALA A 320 12.94 -3.58 13.66
CA ALA A 320 11.62 -3.22 14.17
C ALA A 320 11.79 -2.29 15.37
N TYR A 321 10.84 -1.39 15.54
CA TYR A 321 10.90 -0.28 16.48
C TYR A 321 9.82 -0.46 17.54
N LYS A 322 10.28 -0.83 18.75
CA LYS A 322 9.42 -0.85 19.94
C LYS A 322 9.09 0.57 20.37
N HIS A 323 7.85 0.77 20.80
CA HIS A 323 7.33 2.05 21.28
C HIS A 323 7.78 2.33 22.73
N ASP A 324 7.89 3.62 23.09
CA ASP A 324 8.03 4.02 24.49
C ASP A 324 6.64 4.06 25.13
N GLY A 325 6.30 2.99 25.85
CA GLY A 325 4.94 2.75 26.31
C GLY A 325 4.05 2.11 25.23
N GLN A 326 2.75 2.06 25.51
CA GLN A 326 1.73 1.61 24.57
C GLN A 326 1.02 2.79 23.88
N SER A 327 1.57 4.01 24.00
CA SER A 327 1.31 5.11 23.08
C SER A 327 1.46 4.59 21.65
N LEU A 328 0.38 4.56 20.87
CA LEU A 328 0.32 3.80 19.62
C LEU A 328 1.50 4.08 18.70
N LEU A 329 2.14 3.00 18.24
CA LEU A 329 2.04 2.44 16.88
C LEU A 329 2.30 3.37 15.70
N PHE A 330 2.76 4.60 15.93
CA PHE A 330 2.89 5.62 14.92
C PHE A 330 4.08 6.51 15.23
N GLY A 331 4.96 6.68 14.25
CA GLY A 331 5.98 7.71 14.32
C GLY A 331 5.36 9.09 14.62
N PRO A 332 6.18 10.10 15.01
CA PRO A 332 5.73 11.45 15.41
C PRO A 332 4.96 12.23 14.33
N GLN A 333 4.63 11.61 13.21
CA GLN A 333 3.96 12.18 12.05
C GLN A 333 2.44 11.94 12.04
N VAL A 334 1.89 11.03 12.85
CA VAL A 334 0.43 10.78 12.90
C VAL A 334 -0.26 11.79 13.84
N TYR A 335 -1.29 12.47 13.31
CA TYR A 335 -2.09 13.41 14.07
C TYR A 335 -2.94 12.71 15.14
N GLY A 336 -3.02 13.32 16.33
CA GLY A 336 -3.82 12.78 17.46
C GLY A 336 -3.05 11.93 18.47
N PHE A 337 -1.74 11.76 18.29
CA PHE A 337 -0.89 10.93 19.15
C PHE A 337 0.41 11.64 19.52
N GLY A 338 0.39 12.34 20.65
CA GLY A 338 1.58 13.06 21.15
C GLY A 338 1.26 14.06 22.26
N ALA A 339 0.01 14.46 22.40
CA ALA A 339 -0.47 15.25 23.52
C ALA A 339 -1.11 14.33 24.58
N GLY A 340 -0.43 14.14 25.71
CA GLY A 340 -0.97 13.40 26.85
C GLY A 340 0.09 12.73 27.70
N GLU A 341 -0.32 12.16 28.83
CA GLU A 341 0.56 11.33 29.66
C GLU A 341 0.94 10.04 28.89
N PRO A 342 2.17 9.53 29.03
CA PRO A 342 2.56 8.25 28.45
C PRO A 342 1.62 7.13 28.89
N ILE A 343 1.17 6.29 27.96
CA ILE A 343 0.40 5.08 28.28
C ILE A 343 1.39 3.96 28.53
N GLU A 344 1.25 3.25 29.66
CA GLU A 344 2.19 2.20 30.05
C GLU A 344 2.17 1.00 29.09
N ASP A 345 3.34 0.39 28.86
CA ASP A 345 3.46 -0.84 28.06
C ASP A 345 3.07 -2.07 28.88
N TYR A 346 2.78 -3.18 28.20
CA TYR A 346 2.74 -4.52 28.77
C TYR A 346 4.15 -5.13 28.75
N PRO A 347 4.92 -5.10 29.85
CA PRO A 347 6.23 -5.72 29.88
C PRO A 347 6.11 -7.24 29.75
N TYR A 348 7.15 -7.89 29.24
CA TYR A 348 7.23 -9.34 29.24
C TYR A 348 7.31 -9.87 30.68
N ASP A 349 6.25 -10.55 31.12
CA ASP A 349 6.13 -11.18 32.45
C ASP A 349 5.26 -12.45 32.35
N PRO A 350 5.86 -13.61 32.03
CA PRO A 350 5.16 -14.89 31.94
C PRO A 350 4.50 -15.33 33.25
N ASP A 351 5.04 -14.91 34.41
CA ASP A 351 4.47 -15.24 35.71
C ASP A 351 3.17 -14.46 35.90
N ARG A 352 3.17 -13.15 35.59
CA ARG A 352 1.95 -12.34 35.62
C ARG A 352 0.91 -12.82 34.61
N ALA A 353 1.33 -13.24 33.41
CA ALA A 353 0.43 -13.84 32.43
C ALA A 353 -0.28 -15.09 33.00
N ARG A 354 0.46 -16.00 33.63
CA ARG A 354 -0.12 -17.20 34.27
C ARG A 354 -1.05 -16.86 35.44
N GLU A 355 -0.72 -15.85 36.24
CA GLU A 355 -1.61 -15.35 37.31
C GLU A 355 -2.94 -14.83 36.75
N LEU A 356 -2.89 -13.98 35.72
CA LEU A 356 -4.07 -13.42 35.07
C LEU A 356 -4.95 -14.51 34.43
N LEU A 357 -4.34 -15.53 33.80
CA LEU A 357 -5.06 -16.68 33.27
C LEU A 357 -5.77 -17.46 34.38
N ALA A 358 -5.12 -17.67 35.53
CA ALA A 358 -5.73 -18.33 36.69
C ALA A 358 -6.88 -17.50 37.28
N GLU A 359 -6.69 -16.18 37.42
CA GLU A 359 -7.74 -15.22 37.85
C GLU A 359 -8.93 -15.23 36.88
N ALA A 360 -8.67 -15.37 35.58
CA ALA A 360 -9.68 -15.48 34.54
C ALA A 360 -10.42 -16.84 34.51
N GLY A 361 -10.00 -17.81 35.34
CA GLY A 361 -10.62 -19.14 35.42
C GLY A 361 -9.93 -20.22 34.58
N TYR A 362 -8.72 -19.98 34.07
CA TYR A 362 -7.92 -20.89 33.25
C TYR A 362 -6.58 -21.29 33.91
N PRO A 363 -6.57 -21.82 35.15
CA PRO A 363 -5.33 -22.18 35.86
C PRO A 363 -4.57 -23.34 35.19
N ASP A 364 -5.25 -24.17 34.40
CA ASP A 364 -4.68 -25.29 33.66
C ASP A 364 -4.40 -24.95 32.17
N GLY A 365 -4.53 -23.67 31.80
CA GLY A 365 -4.39 -23.20 30.43
C GLY A 365 -5.68 -23.19 29.62
N LEU A 366 -5.55 -22.82 28.34
CA LEU A 366 -6.66 -22.69 27.38
C LEU A 366 -6.18 -22.96 25.95
N SER A 367 -7.12 -23.03 25.00
CA SER A 367 -6.79 -23.14 23.57
C SER A 367 -7.53 -22.08 22.76
N VAL A 368 -6.87 -21.55 21.74
CA VAL A 368 -7.39 -20.52 20.82
C VAL A 368 -6.98 -20.82 19.38
N GLU A 369 -7.83 -20.46 18.42
CA GLU A 369 -7.45 -20.43 17.01
C GLU A 369 -6.50 -19.26 16.75
N PHE A 370 -5.53 -19.44 15.85
CA PHE A 370 -4.63 -18.37 15.41
C PHE A 370 -4.43 -18.45 13.89
N GLU A 371 -4.84 -17.43 13.15
CA GLU A 371 -4.66 -17.34 11.70
C GLU A 371 -3.57 -16.33 11.33
N ALA A 372 -2.71 -16.65 10.36
CA ALA A 372 -1.66 -15.75 9.89
C ALA A 372 -1.47 -15.82 8.38
N PRO A 373 -1.09 -14.71 7.72
CA PRO A 373 -0.72 -14.70 6.32
C PRO A 373 0.70 -15.22 6.08
N ARG A 374 1.01 -15.49 4.81
CA ARG A 374 2.35 -15.70 4.30
C ARG A 374 2.66 -14.72 3.17
N GLY A 375 3.87 -14.17 3.18
CA GLY A 375 4.44 -13.41 2.07
C GLY A 375 3.93 -11.98 1.93
N ARG A 376 3.10 -11.50 2.88
CA ARG A 376 2.60 -10.12 2.89
C ARG A 376 3.48 -9.20 3.73
N TYR A 377 3.91 -9.66 4.90
CA TYR A 377 4.75 -8.88 5.81
C TYR A 377 6.12 -9.54 6.01
N LEU A 378 7.06 -8.82 6.61
CA LEU A 378 8.38 -9.34 6.90
C LEU A 378 8.26 -10.50 7.90
N ASN A 379 8.72 -11.68 7.50
CA ASN A 379 8.76 -12.89 8.33
C ASN A 379 7.42 -13.23 9.00
N ASP A 380 6.28 -12.98 8.32
CA ASP A 380 4.94 -13.13 8.90
C ASP A 380 4.64 -14.54 9.43
N ALA A 381 5.07 -15.57 8.70
CA ALA A 381 4.94 -16.96 9.12
C ALA A 381 5.79 -17.26 10.37
N GLU A 382 7.07 -16.91 10.34
CA GLU A 382 8.04 -17.18 11.40
C GLU A 382 7.69 -16.41 12.70
N LEU A 383 7.25 -15.16 12.58
CA LEU A 383 6.74 -14.36 13.70
C LEU A 383 5.54 -15.03 14.35
N SER A 384 4.59 -15.51 13.55
CA SER A 384 3.38 -16.15 14.06
C SER A 384 3.70 -17.46 14.78
N GLU A 385 4.64 -18.25 14.26
CA GLU A 385 5.15 -19.46 14.93
C GLU A 385 5.85 -19.15 16.26
N ALA A 386 6.66 -18.09 16.31
CA ALA A 386 7.35 -17.66 17.54
C ALA A 386 6.36 -17.16 18.60
N ILE A 387 5.38 -16.35 18.21
CA ILE A 387 4.29 -15.88 19.09
C ILE A 387 3.50 -17.07 19.64
N ALA A 388 3.14 -18.04 18.79
CA ALA A 388 2.49 -19.28 19.22
C ALA A 388 3.33 -20.06 20.25
N GLY A 389 4.64 -20.10 20.07
CA GLY A 389 5.59 -20.69 21.02
C GLY A 389 5.54 -20.00 22.38
N MET A 390 5.65 -18.67 22.42
CA MET A 390 5.62 -17.87 23.65
C MET A 390 4.29 -18.02 24.41
N LEU A 391 3.17 -18.03 23.68
CA LEU A 391 1.85 -18.27 24.27
C LEU A 391 1.74 -19.67 24.91
N SER A 392 2.35 -20.68 24.29
CA SER A 392 2.38 -22.04 24.85
C SER A 392 3.10 -22.11 26.20
N GLU A 393 4.15 -21.31 26.41
CA GLU A 393 4.93 -21.28 27.67
C GLU A 393 4.11 -20.81 28.88
N VAL A 394 3.04 -20.04 28.66
CA VAL A 394 2.10 -19.59 29.71
C VAL A 394 0.83 -20.44 29.77
N GLY A 395 0.75 -21.52 29.00
CA GLY A 395 -0.39 -22.45 29.00
C GLY A 395 -1.49 -22.12 27.98
N VAL A 396 -1.21 -21.28 26.98
CA VAL A 396 -2.14 -20.95 25.89
C VAL A 396 -1.76 -21.74 24.64
N GLN A 397 -2.51 -22.81 24.35
CA GLN A 397 -2.29 -23.63 23.15
C GLN A 397 -2.98 -23.01 21.93
N THR A 398 -2.19 -22.44 21.02
CA THR A 398 -2.71 -21.92 19.74
C THR A 398 -2.84 -23.03 18.70
N ASN A 399 -3.95 -23.03 17.94
CA ASN A 399 -4.11 -23.78 16.70
C ASN A 399 -3.74 -22.87 15.53
N LEU A 400 -2.44 -22.76 15.23
CA LEU A 400 -1.92 -21.85 14.20
C LEU A 400 -2.18 -22.39 12.79
N THR A 401 -2.85 -21.59 11.95
CA THR A 401 -3.04 -21.83 10.53
C THR A 401 -2.40 -20.69 9.72
N ILE A 402 -1.46 -21.05 8.85
CA ILE A 402 -0.77 -20.10 7.96
C ILE A 402 -1.31 -20.29 6.55
N SER A 403 -1.71 -19.20 5.88
CA SER A 403 -2.31 -19.21 4.53
C SER A 403 -1.77 -18.10 3.65
N GLU A 404 -1.80 -18.29 2.33
CA GLU A 404 -1.45 -17.25 1.36
C GLU A 404 -2.39 -16.02 1.48
N TRP A 405 -1.86 -14.81 1.21
CA TRP A 405 -2.58 -13.54 1.41
C TRP A 405 -3.96 -13.50 0.75
N GLY A 406 -4.08 -13.97 -0.50
CA GLY A 406 -5.37 -14.00 -1.23
C GLY A 406 -6.44 -14.89 -0.60
N THR A 407 -6.05 -15.85 0.25
CA THR A 407 -6.99 -16.68 1.05
C THR A 407 -7.25 -16.09 2.43
N PHE A 408 -6.23 -15.48 3.03
CA PHE A 408 -6.30 -14.89 4.38
C PHE A 408 -7.10 -13.58 4.41
N TRP A 409 -6.86 -12.68 3.46
CA TRP A 409 -7.40 -11.32 3.49
C TRP A 409 -8.94 -11.25 3.42
N PRO A 410 -9.63 -12.00 2.54
CA PRO A 410 -11.09 -11.97 2.50
C PRO A 410 -11.76 -12.28 3.84
N LYS A 411 -11.25 -13.27 4.59
CA LYS A 411 -11.78 -13.60 5.93
C LYS A 411 -11.67 -12.43 6.91
N THR A 412 -10.60 -11.65 6.81
CA THR A 412 -10.37 -10.48 7.68
C THR A 412 -11.34 -9.36 7.32
N VAL A 413 -11.55 -9.12 6.02
CA VAL A 413 -12.49 -8.10 5.53
C VAL A 413 -13.94 -8.45 5.89
N GLU A 414 -14.31 -9.73 5.79
CA GLU A 414 -15.66 -10.24 6.09
C GLU A 414 -15.94 -10.38 7.60
N GLY A 415 -14.96 -10.17 8.48
CA GLY A 415 -15.16 -10.35 9.93
C GLY A 415 -15.32 -11.82 10.35
N ASN A 416 -14.65 -12.75 9.66
CA ASN A 416 -14.80 -14.20 9.83
C ASN A 416 -13.67 -14.89 10.63
N GLN A 417 -12.76 -14.15 11.25
CA GLN A 417 -11.67 -14.66 12.11
C GLN A 417 -12.23 -15.25 13.41
N GLN A 418 -11.84 -16.48 13.75
CA GLN A 418 -12.42 -17.24 14.86
C GLN A 418 -11.64 -17.14 16.18
N GLY A 419 -10.58 -16.33 16.24
CA GLY A 419 -9.71 -16.23 17.41
C GLY A 419 -8.70 -15.10 17.26
N LEU A 420 -7.41 -15.48 17.25
CA LEU A 420 -6.30 -14.58 16.99
C LEU A 420 -6.05 -14.44 15.49
N TRP A 421 -5.67 -13.26 15.00
CA TRP A 421 -5.12 -13.12 13.64
C TRP A 421 -3.94 -12.15 13.59
N PHE A 422 -2.87 -12.52 12.88
CA PHE A 422 -1.71 -11.64 12.69
C PHE A 422 -1.96 -10.67 11.54
N LEU A 423 -1.76 -9.37 11.77
CA LEU A 423 -1.94 -8.35 10.76
C LEU A 423 -0.99 -7.18 10.98
N GLY A 424 -0.70 -6.47 9.88
CA GLY A 424 -0.12 -5.15 9.91
C GLY A 424 -1.04 -4.14 9.27
N LEU A 425 -1.20 -2.96 9.87
CA LEU A 425 -1.94 -1.83 9.30
C LEU A 425 -1.03 -0.62 9.15
N GLY A 426 -1.05 0.02 7.98
CA GLY A 426 -0.41 1.31 7.76
C GLY A 426 -1.44 2.43 7.83
N ASN A 427 -1.15 3.50 8.58
CA ASN A 427 -2.06 4.64 8.75
C ASN A 427 -1.99 5.62 7.58
N THR A 428 -2.56 5.27 6.43
CA THR A 428 -2.54 6.15 5.25
C THR A 428 -3.36 7.43 5.44
N LEU A 429 -4.34 7.44 6.36
CA LEU A 429 -5.03 8.68 6.76
C LEU A 429 -4.11 9.61 7.56
N ASN A 430 -3.03 9.11 8.15
CA ASN A 430 -2.12 9.83 9.04
C ASN A 430 -2.85 10.57 10.19
N ASP A 431 -3.94 9.97 10.66
CA ASP A 431 -4.81 10.45 11.73
C ASP A 431 -5.26 9.26 12.59
N ALA A 432 -5.23 9.43 13.90
CA ALA A 432 -5.65 8.44 14.89
C ALA A 432 -7.04 7.85 14.65
N GLU A 433 -7.95 8.70 14.18
CA GLU A 433 -9.34 8.35 13.94
C GLU A 433 -9.49 7.14 13.02
N TYR A 434 -8.58 6.94 12.06
CA TYR A 434 -8.68 5.84 11.11
C TYR A 434 -8.72 4.47 11.80
N TYR A 435 -7.85 4.28 12.80
CA TYR A 435 -7.76 3.02 13.55
C TYR A 435 -8.98 2.83 14.43
N TYR A 436 -9.45 3.90 15.06
CA TYR A 436 -10.62 3.85 15.93
C TYR A 436 -11.87 3.51 15.16
N THR A 437 -12.11 4.19 14.04
CA THR A 437 -13.25 3.89 13.18
C THR A 437 -13.15 2.49 12.60
N LEU A 438 -11.96 2.06 12.16
CA LEU A 438 -11.81 0.74 11.54
C LEU A 438 -11.89 -0.42 12.54
N TYR A 439 -11.44 -0.27 13.79
CA TYR A 439 -11.31 -1.40 14.72
C TYR A 439 -12.03 -1.25 16.06
N LEU A 440 -12.57 -0.09 16.38
CA LEU A 440 -13.25 0.19 17.66
C LEU A 440 -14.66 0.74 17.51
N SER A 441 -15.12 0.94 16.29
CA SER A 441 -16.51 1.33 16.02
C SER A 441 -17.37 0.12 15.65
N SER A 442 -18.67 0.21 15.94
CA SER A 442 -19.66 -0.80 15.55
C SER A 442 -19.73 -1.06 14.05
N ASP A 443 -19.33 -0.08 13.25
CA ASP A 443 -19.38 -0.11 11.78
C ASP A 443 -18.03 -0.54 11.17
N GLY A 444 -17.05 -0.83 12.02
CA GLY A 444 -15.70 -1.25 11.66
C GLY A 444 -15.55 -2.75 11.42
N ARG A 445 -14.30 -3.14 11.19
CA ARG A 445 -13.83 -4.55 11.09
C ARG A 445 -13.25 -5.05 12.41
N GLY A 446 -13.36 -4.25 13.47
CA GLY A 446 -13.05 -4.64 14.82
C GLY A 446 -14.02 -5.67 15.34
N TYR A 447 -13.52 -6.68 16.03
CA TYR A 447 -14.38 -7.58 16.81
C TYR A 447 -14.77 -6.98 18.15
N TYR A 448 -14.33 -5.75 18.43
CA TYR A 448 -14.64 -4.99 19.62
C TYR A 448 -15.40 -3.70 19.24
N ALA A 449 -16.57 -3.48 19.86
CA ALA A 449 -17.29 -2.22 19.82
C ALA A 449 -18.22 -2.13 21.06
N THR A 450 -18.33 -0.94 21.64
CA THR A 450 -19.31 -0.64 22.69
C THR A 450 -19.96 0.70 22.43
N ASP A 451 -21.21 0.88 22.88
CA ASP A 451 -21.92 2.17 22.78
C ASP A 451 -21.09 3.33 23.35
N HIS A 452 -20.30 3.08 24.40
CA HIS A 452 -19.43 4.08 25.00
C HIS A 452 -18.28 4.50 24.08
N MET A 453 -17.62 3.52 23.44
CA MET A 453 -16.50 3.78 22.55
C MET A 453 -16.97 4.45 21.25
N ASP A 454 -18.07 3.95 20.68
CA ASP A 454 -18.76 4.55 19.56
C ASP A 454 -19.08 6.04 19.78
N GLU A 455 -19.68 6.37 20.92
CA GLU A 455 -20.04 7.74 21.26
C GLU A 455 -18.80 8.65 21.31
N ARG A 456 -17.71 8.17 21.91
CA ARG A 456 -16.45 8.95 22.01
C ARG A 456 -15.78 9.15 20.66
N ILE A 457 -15.73 8.11 19.83
CA ILE A 457 -15.20 8.19 18.46
C ILE A 457 -16.03 9.17 17.62
N ARG A 458 -17.36 9.19 17.78
CA ARG A 458 -18.23 10.15 17.09
C ARG A 458 -18.05 11.58 17.59
N GLN A 459 -17.86 11.78 18.88
CA GLN A 459 -17.69 13.13 19.46
C GLN A 459 -16.49 13.86 18.88
N GLN A 460 -15.36 13.18 18.65
CA GLN A 460 -14.16 13.87 18.14
C GLN A 460 -14.31 14.36 16.68
N TYR A 461 -15.24 13.82 15.90
CA TYR A 461 -15.47 14.25 14.51
C TYR A 461 -15.82 15.74 14.39
N ALA A 462 -16.50 16.28 15.40
CA ALA A 462 -16.95 17.67 15.44
C ALA A 462 -15.97 18.65 16.09
N ILE A 463 -14.86 18.15 16.65
CA ILE A 463 -13.89 18.99 17.36
C ILE A 463 -12.93 19.61 16.33
N LEU A 464 -13.09 20.91 16.09
CA LEU A 464 -12.23 21.67 15.17
C LEU A 464 -10.98 22.25 15.85
N ASP A 465 -11.01 22.42 17.18
CA ASP A 465 -9.84 22.85 17.93
C ASP A 465 -8.82 21.71 18.02
N GLU A 466 -7.62 21.96 17.51
CA GLU A 466 -6.59 20.94 17.34
C GLU A 466 -6.18 20.32 18.68
N ALA A 467 -6.01 21.15 19.72
CA ALA A 467 -5.57 20.69 21.04
C ALA A 467 -6.66 19.92 21.78
N GLU A 468 -7.92 20.35 21.66
CA GLU A 468 -9.07 19.63 22.21
C GLU A 468 -9.26 18.27 21.53
N ARG A 469 -9.10 18.20 20.20
CA ARG A 469 -9.22 16.96 19.45
C ARG A 469 -8.09 15.99 19.80
N GLU A 470 -6.85 16.46 19.87
CA GLU A 470 -5.71 15.64 20.29
C GLU A 470 -5.90 15.03 21.69
N ALA A 471 -6.37 15.82 22.66
CA ALA A 471 -6.63 15.31 24.00
C ALA A 471 -7.75 14.24 24.01
N THR A 472 -8.77 14.41 23.17
CA THR A 472 -9.86 13.43 23.03
C THR A 472 -9.38 12.12 22.39
N LEU A 473 -8.54 12.21 21.35
CA LEU A 473 -7.94 11.05 20.69
C LEU A 473 -7.00 10.31 21.66
N HIS A 474 -6.21 11.02 22.46
CA HIS A 474 -5.38 10.41 23.51
C HIS A 474 -6.20 9.63 24.54
N ASP A 475 -7.33 10.18 24.99
CA ASP A 475 -8.22 9.47 25.91
C ASP A 475 -8.80 8.20 25.26
N ILE A 476 -9.21 8.26 23.98
CA ILE A 476 -9.71 7.10 23.19
C ILE A 476 -8.67 6.01 23.17
N HIS A 477 -7.43 6.41 22.91
CA HIS A 477 -6.30 5.51 22.91
C HIS A 477 -6.08 4.83 24.26
N LYS A 478 -6.10 5.61 25.33
CA LYS A 478 -5.87 5.10 26.67
C LYS A 478 -6.88 4.03 27.05
N THR A 479 -8.16 4.26 26.77
CA THR A 479 -9.22 3.26 27.00
C THR A 479 -9.01 2.01 26.14
N PHE A 480 -8.66 2.18 24.86
CA PHE A 480 -8.35 1.07 23.96
C PHE A 480 -7.24 0.16 24.50
N VAL A 481 -6.20 0.74 25.09
CA VAL A 481 -5.06 -0.02 25.62
C VAL A 481 -5.31 -0.59 27.00
N GLU A 482 -5.77 0.23 27.94
CA GLU A 482 -5.77 -0.14 29.36
C GLU A 482 -7.03 -0.94 29.73
N GLU A 483 -8.16 -0.61 29.11
CA GLU A 483 -9.48 -1.16 29.47
C GLU A 483 -9.93 -2.24 28.49
N GLU A 484 -9.75 -2.03 27.19
CA GLU A 484 -10.36 -2.90 26.17
C GLU A 484 -9.40 -3.98 25.66
N VAL A 485 -8.12 -3.66 25.47
CA VAL A 485 -7.05 -4.61 25.15
C VAL A 485 -7.41 -5.57 24.00
N PRO A 486 -7.95 -5.13 22.84
CA PRO A 486 -8.43 -6.06 21.81
C PRO A 486 -7.30 -6.63 20.95
N TRP A 487 -6.06 -6.16 21.11
CA TRP A 487 -4.87 -6.66 20.40
C TRP A 487 -3.78 -7.12 21.36
N ILE A 488 -2.96 -8.05 20.88
CA ILE A 488 -1.58 -8.17 21.35
C ILE A 488 -0.81 -7.10 20.59
N PHE A 489 -0.37 -6.08 21.33
CA PHE A 489 0.33 -4.94 20.75
C PHE A 489 1.79 -5.31 20.51
N LEU A 490 2.29 -5.14 19.29
CA LEU A 490 3.67 -5.48 18.95
C LEU A 490 4.53 -4.21 18.78
N TRP A 491 4.88 -3.86 17.54
CA TRP A 491 5.82 -2.81 17.19
C TRP A 491 5.50 -2.21 15.83
N ASP A 492 6.20 -1.13 15.49
CA ASP A 492 6.29 -0.67 14.10
C ASP A 492 7.48 -1.35 13.44
N GLN A 493 7.32 -1.81 12.20
CA GLN A 493 8.43 -2.43 11.49
C GLN A 493 9.19 -1.41 10.63
N ALA A 494 10.40 -1.77 10.19
CA ALA A 494 10.99 -1.11 9.04
C ALA A 494 10.38 -1.70 7.76
N ASP A 495 10.21 -0.87 6.72
CA ASP A 495 10.04 -1.38 5.37
C ASP A 495 11.41 -1.51 4.72
N LEU A 496 11.70 -2.71 4.23
CA LEU A 496 13.01 -3.09 3.73
C LEU A 496 12.94 -3.24 2.22
N TYR A 497 13.47 -2.23 1.53
CA TYR A 497 13.60 -2.19 0.09
C TYR A 497 15.04 -2.45 -0.33
N ALA A 498 15.22 -2.93 -1.56
CA ALA A 498 16.51 -2.90 -2.22
C ALA A 498 16.35 -2.49 -3.68
N THR A 499 17.35 -1.79 -4.21
CA THR A 499 17.40 -1.38 -5.61
C THR A 499 18.66 -1.91 -6.28
N GLY A 500 18.65 -1.94 -7.61
CA GLY A 500 19.89 -2.05 -8.38
C GLY A 500 20.79 -0.84 -8.08
N ALA A 501 22.11 -1.03 -8.08
CA ALA A 501 23.07 0.03 -7.78
C ALA A 501 23.10 1.15 -8.84
N ASN A 502 22.58 0.87 -10.04
CA ASN A 502 22.37 1.85 -11.10
C ASN A 502 21.06 2.63 -10.99
N ILE A 503 20.18 2.30 -10.03
CA ILE A 503 18.92 3.00 -9.83
C ILE A 503 19.17 4.28 -9.03
N THR A 504 18.66 5.39 -9.57
CA THR A 504 18.79 6.71 -9.00
C THR A 504 17.44 7.44 -9.00
N GLY A 505 17.34 8.52 -8.23
CA GLY A 505 16.11 9.32 -8.16
C GLY A 505 14.95 8.63 -7.44
N TRP A 506 15.20 7.54 -6.71
CA TRP A 506 14.20 6.88 -5.87
C TRP A 506 14.70 6.74 -4.43
N GLU A 507 13.85 7.09 -3.48
CA GLU A 507 14.06 6.88 -2.05
C GLU A 507 12.81 6.25 -1.43
N PRO A 508 12.98 5.37 -0.43
CA PRO A 508 11.87 4.72 0.24
C PRO A 508 11.09 5.73 1.11
N ARG A 509 9.77 5.55 1.20
CA ARG A 509 8.89 6.36 2.04
C ARG A 509 8.30 5.53 3.18
N ALA A 510 8.06 6.18 4.31
CA ALA A 510 7.49 5.53 5.50
C ALA A 510 6.05 5.04 5.29
N ASP A 511 5.33 5.59 4.30
CA ASP A 511 3.95 5.23 3.94
C ASP A 511 3.84 4.13 2.88
N GLU A 512 4.96 3.44 2.59
CA GLU A 512 5.11 2.41 1.55
C GLU A 512 4.76 2.86 0.12
N ARG A 513 4.54 4.15 -0.11
CA ARG A 513 4.34 4.67 -1.47
C ARG A 513 5.65 4.55 -2.24
N ILE A 514 5.58 3.89 -3.39
CA ILE A 514 6.69 3.81 -4.34
C ILE A 514 6.49 4.98 -5.32
N ASP A 515 7.14 6.12 -5.03
CA ASP A 515 7.07 7.29 -5.90
C ASP A 515 7.94 7.07 -7.16
N ILE A 516 7.28 6.95 -8.30
CA ILE A 516 7.89 6.62 -9.59
C ILE A 516 8.15 7.84 -10.49
N MET A 517 7.93 9.06 -10.00
CA MET A 517 8.10 10.27 -10.83
C MET A 517 9.56 10.50 -11.23
N THR A 518 10.49 10.30 -10.30
CA THR A 518 11.90 10.66 -10.46
C THR A 518 12.82 9.47 -10.65
N VAL A 519 12.30 8.24 -10.58
CA VAL A 519 13.10 7.02 -10.71
C VAL A 519 13.68 6.91 -12.11
N THR A 520 14.99 6.68 -12.18
CA THR A 520 15.71 6.50 -13.43
C THR A 520 16.91 5.59 -13.23
N ARG A 521 17.60 5.25 -14.32
CA ARG A 521 18.87 4.53 -14.29
C ARG A 521 19.99 5.51 -14.60
N SER A 522 21.07 5.47 -13.82
CA SER A 522 22.31 6.10 -14.25
C SER A 522 22.86 5.29 -15.43
N ASP A 523 23.11 5.95 -16.55
CA ASP A 523 23.98 5.40 -17.58
C ASP A 523 25.34 5.12 -16.92
N GLY A 524 25.77 3.86 -16.95
CA GLY A 524 26.98 3.38 -16.24
C GLY A 524 28.28 4.03 -16.70
#